data_AF-A0A2A9NIS0-F1
#
_entry.id   AF-A0A2A9NIS0-F1
#
_cell.length_a   1.000
_cell.length_b   1.000
_cell.length_c   1.000
_cell.angle_alpha   90.00
_cell.angle_beta   90.00
_cell.angle_gamma   90.00
#
_symmetry.space_group_name_H-M   'P 1'
#
loop_
_entity.id
_entity.type
_entity.pdbx_description
1 polymer ?
#
loop_
_entity_poly.entity_id
_entity_poly.type
_entity_poly.pdbx_seq_one_letter_code
_entity_poly.pdbx_strand_id
1 'polypeptide(L)'
;MPNMDNLNNSTDKTVDEFTDLLIGGGVSRVYHFSLGLTTFYMAPANLHIRTDRWRVIELKLYKVHTNMQHEYLVATLEGPDQANVLLKIERTSRNPRLQSDSQGNAHHASNVQQVSESVISHRSALFQLVCDMVGSVINKTAHDLVSIVTEQKEHELVEHLRFANRYPDLLELAMLATATQSLATEYNLLDRNCYWFVWASTGYFMQEYQDAVVPVNLPMVVSMPSGSEVRRLVRGICYIFDGSEQYQSFSIQELVDAYRKCRGKFDSAVNTVKSNLEAKEKYEAEQRAHNHTIEQLKHEREAHIATAQQLETVEAEVKHLRALFMANASIQLDCVLFIIMHLTVLHILL
;
A
#
# COMPACT_ATOMS: atom_id res chain seq x y z
N MET A 1 -14.97 37.34 6.05
CA MET A 1 -15.66 36.31 5.24
C MET A 1 -14.60 35.49 4.53
N PRO A 2 -14.44 34.19 4.84
CA PRO A 2 -13.46 33.35 4.16
C PRO A 2 -13.93 33.05 2.73
N ASN A 3 -12.98 33.07 1.81
CA ASN A 3 -13.14 32.88 0.37
C ASN A 3 -13.75 31.48 0.09
N MET A 4 -14.94 31.41 -0.49
CA MET A 4 -15.65 30.15 -0.78
C MET A 4 -15.21 29.46 -2.08
N ASP A 5 -14.29 30.06 -2.85
CA ASP A 5 -13.91 29.57 -4.18
C ASP A 5 -12.88 28.42 -4.18
N ASN A 6 -12.58 27.80 -3.03
CA ASN A 6 -11.56 26.75 -2.93
C ASN A 6 -12.07 25.34 -2.58
N LEU A 7 -13.39 25.10 -2.51
CA LEU A 7 -13.93 23.77 -2.22
C LEU A 7 -13.97 22.81 -3.43
N ASN A 8 -13.88 23.29 -4.66
CA ASN A 8 -13.97 22.43 -5.84
C ASN A 8 -12.65 21.71 -6.23
N ASN A 9 -11.51 22.08 -5.65
CA ASN A 9 -10.21 21.45 -5.94
C ASN A 9 -9.82 20.29 -5.00
N SER A 10 -10.57 20.05 -3.92
CA SER A 10 -10.28 18.99 -2.93
C SER A 10 -10.90 17.64 -3.32
N THR A 11 -12.08 17.66 -3.96
CA THR A 11 -12.76 16.44 -4.41
C THR A 11 -12.00 15.69 -5.50
N ASP A 12 -11.31 16.38 -6.42
CA ASP A 12 -10.53 15.73 -7.50
C ASP A 12 -9.33 14.94 -6.98
N LYS A 13 -8.53 15.52 -6.08
CA LYS A 13 -7.33 14.85 -5.53
C LYS A 13 -7.63 13.59 -4.72
N THR A 14 -8.83 13.52 -4.16
CA THR A 14 -9.26 12.42 -3.31
C THR A 14 -9.66 11.20 -4.12
N VAL A 15 -10.25 11.41 -5.32
CA VAL A 15 -10.59 10.35 -6.27
C VAL A 15 -9.34 9.79 -6.96
N ASP A 16 -8.32 10.62 -7.17
CA ASP A 16 -7.06 10.22 -7.81
C ASP A 16 -6.33 9.10 -7.04
N GLU A 17 -6.28 9.16 -5.69
CA GLU A 17 -5.60 8.14 -4.87
C GLU A 17 -6.19 6.73 -5.09
N PHE A 18 -7.51 6.62 -5.23
CA PHE A 18 -8.15 5.32 -5.47
C PHE A 18 -8.10 4.90 -6.92
N THR A 19 -8.10 5.86 -7.84
CA THR A 19 -8.10 5.57 -9.28
C THR A 19 -6.80 4.84 -9.65
N ASP A 20 -5.68 5.19 -9.01
CA ASP A 20 -4.40 4.49 -9.17
C ASP A 20 -4.40 3.05 -8.62
N LEU A 21 -5.24 2.77 -7.61
CA LEU A 21 -5.41 1.44 -7.02
C LEU A 21 -6.38 0.54 -7.82
N LEU A 22 -7.16 1.14 -8.73
CA LEU A 22 -8.13 0.45 -9.58
C LEU A 22 -7.57 0.27 -11.00
N ILE A 23 -7.66 -0.94 -11.54
CA ILE A 23 -7.05 -1.25 -12.84
C ILE A 23 -7.93 -0.70 -13.97
N GLY A 24 -7.37 0.15 -14.83
CA GLY A 24 -7.75 0.34 -16.25
C GLY A 24 -9.23 0.56 -16.60
N GLY A 25 -10.05 0.98 -15.64
CA GLY A 25 -11.51 1.07 -15.78
C GLY A 25 -12.28 1.15 -14.46
N GLY A 26 -11.64 1.54 -13.35
CA GLY A 26 -12.33 1.72 -12.06
C GLY A 26 -12.75 0.42 -11.36
N VAL A 27 -12.21 -0.73 -11.78
CA VAL A 27 -12.50 -2.05 -11.18
C VAL A 27 -11.20 -2.82 -10.93
N SER A 28 -11.06 -3.44 -9.77
CA SER A 28 -9.92 -4.30 -9.42
C SER A 28 -10.40 -5.59 -8.76
N ARG A 29 -9.59 -6.65 -8.76
CA ARG A 29 -9.87 -7.82 -7.91
C ARG A 29 -9.56 -7.46 -6.46
N VAL A 30 -10.34 -7.94 -5.50
CA VAL A 30 -10.11 -7.70 -4.06
C VAL A 30 -8.67 -7.98 -3.65
N TYR A 31 -8.10 -9.12 -4.09
CA TYR A 31 -6.69 -9.42 -3.85
C TYR A 31 -5.73 -8.35 -4.39
N HIS A 32 -5.94 -7.87 -5.62
CA HIS A 32 -5.09 -6.84 -6.23
C HIS A 32 -5.26 -5.49 -5.55
N PHE A 33 -6.49 -5.13 -5.17
CA PHE A 33 -6.78 -3.92 -4.42
C PHE A 33 -6.11 -3.93 -3.03
N SER A 34 -6.25 -5.04 -2.29
CA SER A 34 -5.59 -5.25 -1.00
C SER A 34 -4.06 -5.21 -1.10
N LEU A 35 -3.50 -5.83 -2.15
CA LEU A 35 -2.06 -5.79 -2.44
C LEU A 35 -1.60 -4.37 -2.83
N GLY A 36 -2.41 -3.63 -3.59
CA GLY A 36 -2.13 -2.24 -3.97
C GLY A 36 -2.08 -1.34 -2.75
N LEU A 37 -3.08 -1.43 -1.86
CA LEU A 37 -3.09 -0.70 -0.58
C LEU A 37 -1.88 -1.08 0.30
N THR A 38 -1.57 -2.37 0.41
CA THR A 38 -0.40 -2.85 1.15
C THR A 38 0.88 -2.24 0.59
N THR A 39 1.06 -2.29 -0.73
CA THR A 39 2.23 -1.73 -1.43
C THR A 39 2.33 -0.22 -1.21
N PHE A 40 1.19 0.49 -1.29
CA PHE A 40 1.11 1.91 -1.03
C PHE A 40 1.59 2.26 0.38
N TYR A 41 1.09 1.60 1.41
CA TYR A 41 1.48 1.88 2.81
C TYR A 41 2.89 1.39 3.16
N MET A 42 3.42 0.41 2.43
CA MET A 42 4.80 -0.07 2.61
C MET A 42 5.84 0.75 1.85
N ALA A 43 5.43 1.62 0.91
CA ALA A 43 6.38 2.44 0.17
C ALA A 43 7.09 3.42 1.11
N PRO A 44 8.43 3.57 1.06
CA PRO A 44 9.17 4.49 1.94
C PRO A 44 8.62 5.92 1.93
N ALA A 45 8.19 6.41 0.77
CA ALA A 45 7.60 7.73 0.62
C ALA A 45 6.29 7.90 1.41
N ASN A 46 5.58 6.81 1.71
CA ASN A 46 4.22 6.82 2.28
C ASN A 46 4.18 6.31 3.73
N LEU A 47 5.30 5.95 4.35
CA LEU A 47 5.32 5.40 5.72
C LEU A 47 4.77 6.35 6.79
N HIS A 48 4.70 7.65 6.47
CA HIS A 48 4.13 8.69 7.31
C HIS A 48 2.60 8.78 7.20
N ILE A 49 2.01 8.16 6.18
CA ILE A 49 0.56 8.16 5.95
C ILE A 49 -0.09 7.14 6.89
N ARG A 50 -1.10 7.57 7.63
CA ARG A 50 -1.84 6.70 8.56
C ARG A 50 -2.81 5.78 7.80
N THR A 51 -2.91 4.52 8.20
CA THR A 51 -3.85 3.55 7.60
C THR A 51 -5.31 3.87 7.90
N ASP A 52 -5.56 4.53 9.04
CA ASP A 52 -6.90 4.91 9.51
C ASP A 52 -7.40 6.26 8.95
N ARG A 53 -6.69 6.83 7.97
CA ARG A 53 -7.11 8.06 7.27
C ARG A 53 -8.42 7.89 6.49
N TRP A 54 -8.70 6.66 6.05
CA TRP A 54 -9.88 6.24 5.33
C TRP A 54 -10.72 5.36 6.23
N ARG A 55 -11.86 5.88 6.68
CA ARG A 55 -12.71 5.24 7.68
C ARG A 55 -13.96 4.66 7.03
N VAL A 56 -14.26 3.41 7.32
CA VAL A 56 -15.53 2.79 6.95
C VAL A 56 -16.59 3.26 7.94
N ILE A 57 -17.48 4.15 7.51
CA ILE A 57 -18.53 4.70 8.38
C ILE A 57 -19.84 3.91 8.27
N GLU A 58 -20.05 3.24 7.14
CA GLU A 58 -21.28 2.52 6.84
C GLU A 58 -20.97 1.34 5.92
N LEU A 59 -21.63 0.21 6.17
CA LEU A 59 -21.66 -0.94 5.27
C LEU A 59 -23.11 -1.28 4.98
N LYS A 60 -23.46 -1.23 3.70
CA LYS A 60 -24.78 -1.63 3.21
C LYS A 60 -24.62 -2.82 2.30
N LEU A 61 -25.39 -3.86 2.56
CA LEU A 61 -25.29 -5.10 1.84
C LEU A 61 -26.57 -5.32 1.07
N TYR A 62 -26.43 -5.65 -0.21
CA TYR A 62 -27.53 -5.66 -1.15
C TYR A 62 -27.67 -7.00 -1.84
N LYS A 63 -28.92 -7.34 -2.14
CA LYS A 63 -29.32 -8.47 -2.96
C LYS A 63 -29.99 -8.00 -4.24
N VAL A 64 -29.58 -8.59 -5.36
CA VAL A 64 -30.21 -8.31 -6.65
C VAL A 64 -31.41 -9.23 -6.86
N HIS A 65 -32.62 -8.68 -6.99
CA HIS A 65 -33.84 -9.47 -7.19
C HIS A 65 -33.80 -10.35 -8.44
N THR A 66 -33.30 -9.81 -9.55
CA THR A 66 -33.25 -10.51 -10.85
C THR A 66 -32.25 -11.66 -10.89
N ASN A 67 -31.31 -11.67 -9.95
CA ASN A 67 -30.34 -12.72 -9.80
C ASN A 67 -30.14 -13.01 -8.30
N MET A 68 -30.95 -13.94 -7.77
CA MET A 68 -30.87 -14.38 -6.38
C MET A 68 -29.49 -14.89 -5.96
N GLN A 69 -28.56 -15.11 -6.91
CA GLN A 69 -27.19 -15.52 -6.61
C GLN A 69 -26.21 -14.33 -6.49
N HIS A 70 -26.65 -13.11 -6.80
CA HIS A 70 -25.80 -11.93 -6.76
C HIS A 70 -25.99 -11.17 -5.44
N GLU A 71 -24.90 -10.97 -4.71
CA GLU A 71 -24.82 -10.04 -3.58
C GLU A 71 -23.64 -9.07 -3.79
N TYR A 72 -23.75 -7.90 -3.19
CA TYR A 72 -22.62 -6.99 -3.11
C TYR A 72 -22.73 -6.13 -1.85
N LEU A 73 -21.58 -5.71 -1.36
CA LEU A 73 -21.45 -4.75 -0.26
C LEU A 73 -21.08 -3.40 -0.83
N VAL A 74 -21.66 -2.35 -0.28
CA VAL A 74 -21.27 -0.95 -0.49
C VAL A 74 -20.77 -0.41 0.83
N ALA A 75 -19.50 -0.05 0.89
CA ALA A 75 -18.90 0.66 1.99
C ALA A 75 -18.92 2.15 1.70
N THR A 76 -19.45 2.94 2.64
CA THR A 76 -19.27 4.38 2.64
C THR A 76 -17.96 4.67 3.39
N LEU A 77 -16.97 5.19 2.65
CA LEU A 77 -15.67 5.57 3.16
C LEU A 77 -15.63 7.08 3.38
N GLU A 78 -15.23 7.50 4.57
CA GLU A 78 -14.97 8.90 4.88
C GLU A 78 -13.45 9.15 4.89
N GLY A 79 -13.02 10.11 4.05
CA GLY A 79 -11.62 10.48 3.90
C GLY A 79 -11.17 11.63 4.80
N PRO A 80 -9.90 12.08 4.64
CA PRO A 80 -9.29 13.14 5.45
C PRO A 80 -10.05 14.48 5.37
N ASP A 81 -10.57 14.80 4.19
CA ASP A 81 -11.28 16.05 3.91
C ASP A 81 -12.80 15.91 4.09
N GLN A 82 -13.28 14.89 4.83
CA GLN A 82 -14.69 14.51 4.95
C GLN A 82 -15.37 14.18 3.61
N ALA A 83 -14.57 13.96 2.56
CA ALA A 83 -15.06 13.45 1.29
C ALA A 83 -15.52 12.01 1.46
N ASN A 84 -16.70 11.71 0.92
CA ASN A 84 -17.28 10.37 0.96
C ASN A 84 -17.07 9.65 -0.38
N VAL A 85 -16.56 8.42 -0.30
CA VAL A 85 -16.42 7.52 -1.45
C VAL A 85 -17.24 6.27 -1.20
N LEU A 86 -18.05 5.86 -2.17
CA LEU A 86 -18.78 4.60 -2.10
C LEU A 86 -17.97 3.51 -2.80
N LEU A 87 -17.46 2.57 -2.01
CA LEU A 87 -16.71 1.42 -2.49
C LEU A 87 -17.61 0.19 -2.56
N LYS A 88 -17.80 -0.36 -3.74
CA LYS A 88 -18.56 -1.58 -3.97
C LYS A 88 -17.63 -2.79 -4.01
N ILE A 89 -17.96 -3.82 -3.23
CA ILE A 89 -17.33 -5.15 -3.28
C ILE A 89 -18.38 -6.15 -3.78
N GLU A 90 -18.13 -6.75 -4.94
CA GLU A 90 -19.06 -7.65 -5.63
C GLU A 90 -18.41 -9.00 -5.88
N ARG A 91 -19.11 -10.09 -5.55
CA ARG A 91 -18.71 -11.42 -5.99
C ARG A 91 -19.34 -11.77 -7.33
N THR A 92 -18.54 -12.27 -8.25
CA THR A 92 -18.97 -12.75 -9.55
C THR A 92 -18.32 -14.08 -9.92
N SER A 93 -19.06 -14.92 -10.65
CA SER A 93 -18.51 -16.12 -11.30
C SER A 93 -17.89 -15.81 -12.67
N ARG A 94 -17.98 -14.57 -13.15
CA ARG A 94 -17.48 -14.15 -14.47
C ARG A 94 -16.11 -13.51 -14.33
N ASN A 95 -15.14 -13.96 -15.12
CA ASN A 95 -13.80 -13.36 -15.11
C ASN A 95 -13.85 -11.95 -15.73
N PRO A 96 -13.45 -10.88 -14.99
CA PRO A 96 -13.50 -9.50 -15.49
C PRO A 96 -12.64 -9.27 -16.74
N ARG A 97 -11.57 -10.06 -16.95
CA ARG A 97 -10.70 -9.94 -18.14
C ARG A 97 -11.39 -10.31 -19.47
N LEU A 98 -12.56 -10.94 -19.41
CA LEU A 98 -13.34 -11.30 -20.61
C LEU A 98 -14.46 -10.30 -20.92
N GLN A 99 -14.70 -9.30 -20.04
CA GLN A 99 -15.73 -8.28 -20.25
C GLN A 99 -15.27 -7.13 -21.14
N SER A 100 -13.96 -6.86 -21.23
CA SER A 100 -13.41 -5.83 -22.12
C SER A 100 -13.63 -6.13 -23.60
N ASP A 101 -13.76 -7.41 -23.96
CA ASP A 101 -13.82 -7.82 -25.36
C ASP A 101 -15.25 -8.08 -25.85
N SER A 102 -16.24 -8.15 -24.95
CA SER A 102 -17.60 -8.59 -25.26
C SER A 102 -18.66 -7.49 -25.31
N GLN A 103 -18.26 -6.21 -25.24
CA GLN A 103 -19.09 -5.09 -25.70
C GLN A 103 -18.86 -4.72 -27.18
N GLY A 104 -18.02 -5.46 -27.90
CA GLY A 104 -17.83 -5.34 -29.34
C GLY A 104 -18.42 -6.53 -30.09
N ASN A 105 -19.62 -6.34 -30.64
CA ASN A 105 -20.24 -7.11 -31.73
C ASN A 105 -20.49 -8.62 -31.56
N ALA A 106 -21.78 -8.94 -31.67
CA ALA A 106 -22.30 -10.28 -31.88
C ALA A 106 -21.78 -10.94 -33.18
N HIS A 107 -21.89 -12.27 -33.18
CA HIS A 107 -21.81 -13.20 -34.32
C HIS A 107 -20.39 -13.62 -34.77
N HIS A 108 -19.91 -14.76 -34.26
CA HIS A 108 -19.68 -15.93 -35.11
C HIS A 108 -19.37 -17.20 -34.30
N ALA A 109 -20.08 -18.26 -34.63
CA ALA A 109 -19.75 -19.63 -34.26
C ALA A 109 -18.44 -20.07 -34.93
N SER A 110 -17.63 -20.88 -34.26
CA SER A 110 -16.75 -21.84 -34.94
C SER A 110 -16.33 -22.99 -34.03
N ASN A 111 -16.30 -24.16 -34.66
CA ASN A 111 -16.12 -25.51 -34.16
C ASN A 111 -14.72 -25.83 -33.61
N VAL A 112 -14.72 -26.66 -32.56
CA VAL A 112 -14.09 -28.00 -32.43
C VAL A 112 -12.82 -28.29 -33.23
N GLN A 113 -11.77 -28.74 -32.51
CA GLN A 113 -10.97 -29.87 -32.97
C GLN A 113 -10.44 -30.73 -31.80
N GLN A 114 -10.96 -31.97 -31.76
CA GLN A 114 -10.49 -33.11 -30.98
C GLN A 114 -9.24 -33.72 -31.64
N VAL A 115 -8.36 -34.32 -30.83
CA VAL A 115 -7.54 -35.47 -31.24
C VAL A 115 -7.71 -36.57 -30.18
N SER A 116 -7.99 -37.77 -30.67
CA SER A 116 -8.42 -38.98 -29.97
C SER A 116 -7.26 -39.88 -29.51
N GLU A 117 -7.52 -40.65 -28.45
CA GLU A 117 -7.24 -42.10 -28.22
C GLU A 117 -7.24 -42.32 -26.68
N SER A 118 -7.92 -43.28 -26.03
CA SER A 118 -8.39 -44.60 -26.43
C SER A 118 -9.40 -45.16 -25.40
N VAL A 119 -10.37 -45.92 -25.93
CA VAL A 119 -11.16 -47.04 -25.39
C VAL A 119 -11.06 -47.35 -23.88
N ILE A 120 -11.94 -46.77 -23.04
CA ILE A 120 -12.50 -47.42 -21.83
C ILE A 120 -13.96 -46.93 -21.58
N SER A 121 -14.92 -47.86 -21.57
CA SER A 121 -16.27 -47.79 -20.97
C SER A 121 -17.24 -46.67 -21.39
N HIS A 122 -18.18 -46.99 -22.28
CA HIS A 122 -19.30 -46.12 -22.67
C HIS A 122 -20.26 -45.71 -21.52
N ARG A 123 -20.23 -46.38 -20.35
CA ARG A 123 -20.94 -45.93 -19.15
C ARG A 123 -20.16 -44.88 -18.34
N SER A 124 -18.84 -44.84 -18.48
CA SER A 124 -17.96 -43.88 -17.81
C SER A 124 -17.90 -42.53 -18.54
N ALA A 125 -17.96 -42.52 -19.87
CA ALA A 125 -17.83 -41.28 -20.64
C ALA A 125 -19.06 -40.37 -20.53
N LEU A 126 -20.28 -40.92 -20.46
CA LEU A 126 -21.50 -40.14 -20.21
C LEU A 126 -21.56 -39.63 -18.76
N PHE A 127 -21.14 -40.45 -17.80
CA PHE A 127 -21.03 -40.03 -16.41
C PHE A 127 -19.94 -38.96 -16.23
N GLN A 128 -18.80 -39.08 -16.89
CA GLN A 128 -17.73 -38.07 -16.88
C GLN A 128 -18.16 -36.80 -17.62
N LEU A 129 -18.84 -36.88 -18.78
CA LEU A 129 -19.36 -35.72 -19.49
C LEU A 129 -20.47 -35.01 -18.69
N VAL A 130 -21.31 -35.76 -17.97
CA VAL A 130 -22.27 -35.22 -17.02
C VAL A 130 -21.55 -34.65 -15.81
N CYS A 131 -20.54 -35.29 -15.23
CA CYS A 131 -19.73 -34.75 -14.12
C CYS A 131 -18.85 -33.56 -14.54
N ASP A 132 -18.48 -33.42 -15.81
CA ASP A 132 -17.71 -32.30 -16.32
C ASP A 132 -18.66 -31.14 -16.70
N MET A 133 -19.84 -31.42 -17.27
CA MET A 133 -20.90 -30.41 -17.47
C MET A 133 -21.52 -29.97 -16.14
N VAL A 134 -21.74 -30.88 -15.21
CA VAL A 134 -22.35 -30.62 -13.91
C VAL A 134 -21.28 -30.11 -12.95
N GLY A 135 -20.07 -30.68 -12.92
CA GLY A 135 -18.95 -30.20 -12.10
C GLY A 135 -18.44 -28.81 -12.52
N SER A 136 -18.37 -28.49 -13.81
CA SER A 136 -18.06 -27.12 -14.28
C SER A 136 -19.21 -26.13 -14.06
N VAL A 137 -20.43 -26.63 -13.85
CA VAL A 137 -21.61 -25.84 -13.46
C VAL A 137 -21.79 -25.76 -11.95
N ILE A 138 -21.19 -26.63 -11.14
CA ILE A 138 -21.40 -26.66 -9.69
C ILE A 138 -20.37 -25.80 -8.95
N ASN A 139 -19.08 -25.89 -9.30
CA ASN A 139 -18.01 -25.17 -8.60
C ASN A 139 -17.24 -24.27 -9.57
N LYS A 140 -17.74 -23.06 -9.78
CA LYS A 140 -16.97 -22.03 -10.50
C LYS A 140 -16.06 -21.31 -9.53
N THR A 141 -14.85 -20.95 -9.95
CA THR A 141 -14.01 -20.07 -9.13
C THR A 141 -14.71 -18.73 -8.95
N ALA A 142 -14.88 -18.31 -7.70
CA ALA A 142 -15.44 -17.01 -7.40
C ALA A 142 -14.38 -15.91 -7.54
N HIS A 143 -14.81 -14.77 -8.06
CA HIS A 143 -13.99 -13.57 -8.15
C HIS A 143 -14.66 -12.43 -7.41
N ASP A 144 -13.95 -11.86 -6.44
CA ASP A 144 -14.42 -10.67 -5.74
C ASP A 144 -13.77 -9.44 -6.38
N LEU A 145 -14.62 -8.51 -6.77
CA LEU A 145 -14.27 -7.28 -7.48
C LEU A 145 -14.55 -6.07 -6.60
N VAL A 146 -13.69 -5.08 -6.69
CA VAL A 146 -13.79 -3.79 -6.01
C VAL A 146 -13.97 -2.72 -7.07
N SER A 147 -14.95 -1.84 -6.89
CA SER A 147 -15.16 -0.68 -7.76
C SER A 147 -15.66 0.53 -6.98
N ILE A 148 -15.47 1.73 -7.54
CA ILE A 148 -16.13 2.94 -7.03
C ILE A 148 -17.50 3.06 -7.71
N VAL A 149 -18.52 3.43 -6.94
CA VAL A 149 -19.86 3.67 -7.47
C VAL A 149 -20.33 5.08 -7.10
N THR A 150 -21.05 5.73 -8.00
CA THR A 150 -21.62 7.07 -7.76
C THR A 150 -23.07 7.01 -7.30
N GLU A 151 -23.80 5.96 -7.70
CA GLU A 151 -25.23 5.81 -7.42
C GLU A 151 -25.53 4.41 -6.88
N GLN A 152 -26.43 4.35 -5.89
CA GLN A 152 -26.99 3.10 -5.39
C GLN A 152 -28.18 2.71 -6.28
N LYS A 153 -28.06 1.59 -6.99
CA LYS A 153 -29.18 1.01 -7.74
C LYS A 153 -30.27 0.53 -6.77
N GLU A 154 -31.51 0.47 -7.26
CA GLU A 154 -32.70 -0.08 -6.56
C GLU A 154 -32.58 -1.60 -6.34
N HIS A 155 -31.67 -2.02 -5.48
CA HIS A 155 -31.51 -3.40 -5.04
C HIS A 155 -31.94 -3.55 -3.58
N GLU A 156 -32.27 -4.76 -3.17
CA GLU A 156 -32.83 -5.00 -1.83
C GLU A 156 -31.73 -4.88 -0.78
N LEU A 157 -31.90 -3.97 0.17
CA LEU A 157 -30.99 -3.82 1.30
C LEU A 157 -31.27 -4.95 2.30
N VAL A 158 -30.29 -5.82 2.50
CA VAL A 158 -30.42 -7.02 3.35
C VAL A 158 -29.75 -6.89 4.70
N GLU A 159 -28.70 -6.07 4.80
CA GLU A 159 -28.00 -5.79 6.05
C GLU A 159 -27.38 -4.39 5.99
N HIS A 160 -27.32 -3.74 7.15
CA HIS A 160 -26.84 -2.37 7.26
C HIS A 160 -26.15 -2.18 8.61
N LEU A 161 -24.82 -2.05 8.55
CA LEU A 161 -23.98 -1.77 9.70
C LEU A 161 -23.54 -0.32 9.62
N ARG A 162 -23.81 0.43 10.69
CA ARG A 162 -23.30 1.79 10.85
C ARG A 162 -22.32 1.82 12.01
N PHE A 163 -21.15 2.42 11.80
CA PHE A 163 -20.13 2.50 12.83
C PHE A 163 -20.19 3.85 13.55
N ALA A 164 -20.01 3.82 14.86
CA ALA A 164 -19.95 4.99 15.73
C ALA A 164 -18.75 4.87 16.66
N ASN A 165 -18.07 5.99 16.93
CA ASN A 165 -16.94 6.14 17.86
C ASN A 165 -15.66 5.36 17.50
N ARG A 166 -15.77 4.18 16.88
CA ARG A 166 -14.66 3.37 16.38
C ARG A 166 -15.02 2.89 14.97
N TYR A 167 -14.09 3.09 14.03
CA TYR A 167 -14.32 2.84 12.61
C TYR A 167 -13.29 1.85 12.08
N PRO A 168 -13.70 0.83 11.32
CA PRO A 168 -12.77 0.02 10.55
C PRO A 168 -12.02 0.90 9.55
N ASP A 169 -10.75 0.59 9.31
CA ASP A 169 -9.99 1.24 8.24
C ASP A 169 -10.22 0.54 6.89
N LEU A 170 -9.95 1.25 5.80
CA LEU A 170 -10.10 0.69 4.44
C LEU A 170 -9.23 -0.57 4.22
N LEU A 171 -8.02 -0.57 4.79
CA LEU A 171 -7.10 -1.69 4.65
C LEU A 171 -7.66 -2.95 5.32
N GLU A 172 -8.29 -2.80 6.48
CA GLU A 172 -9.00 -3.85 7.20
C GLU A 172 -10.14 -4.41 6.36
N LEU A 173 -10.97 -3.56 5.76
CA LEU A 173 -12.04 -4.04 4.87
C LEU A 173 -11.48 -4.82 3.66
N ALA A 174 -10.40 -4.34 3.04
CA ALA A 174 -9.76 -5.01 1.91
C ALA A 174 -9.12 -6.36 2.30
N MET A 175 -8.46 -6.42 3.46
CA MET A 175 -7.88 -7.65 4.00
C MET A 175 -8.95 -8.65 4.42
N LEU A 176 -10.03 -8.19 5.06
CA LEU A 176 -11.17 -9.03 5.41
C LEU A 176 -11.78 -9.63 4.15
N ALA A 177 -12.07 -8.81 3.14
CA ALA A 177 -12.60 -9.31 1.87
C ALA A 177 -11.66 -10.33 1.20
N THR A 178 -10.34 -10.12 1.28
CA THR A 178 -9.32 -11.07 0.78
C THR A 178 -9.32 -12.38 1.57
N ALA A 179 -9.42 -12.30 2.90
CA ALA A 179 -9.49 -13.46 3.79
C ALA A 179 -10.77 -14.27 3.50
N THR A 180 -11.91 -13.60 3.38
CA THR A 180 -13.17 -14.24 3.02
C THR A 180 -13.05 -14.92 1.66
N GLN A 181 -12.50 -14.24 0.64
CA GLN A 181 -12.29 -14.81 -0.68
C GLN A 181 -11.44 -16.09 -0.64
N SER A 182 -10.44 -16.13 0.23
CA SER A 182 -9.52 -17.25 0.38
C SER A 182 -10.14 -18.45 1.10
N LEU A 183 -11.10 -18.21 2.00
CA LEU A 183 -11.82 -19.27 2.73
C LEU A 183 -13.01 -19.82 1.92
N ALA A 184 -13.62 -19.00 1.07
CA ALA A 184 -14.68 -19.41 0.15
C ALA A 184 -14.27 -19.12 -1.30
N THR A 185 -13.36 -19.91 -1.84
CA THR A 185 -12.84 -19.76 -3.21
C THR A 185 -13.84 -20.18 -4.29
N GLU A 186 -14.84 -20.97 -3.90
CA GLU A 186 -15.84 -21.54 -4.80
C GLU A 186 -17.12 -20.69 -4.81
N TYR A 187 -17.60 -20.42 -6.02
CA TYR A 187 -18.94 -19.97 -6.30
C TYR A 187 -19.79 -21.22 -6.50
N ASN A 188 -20.33 -21.75 -5.40
CA ASN A 188 -21.22 -22.89 -5.49
C ASN A 188 -22.59 -22.40 -6.01
N LEU A 189 -22.98 -22.88 -7.19
CA LEU A 189 -24.24 -22.51 -7.85
C LEU A 189 -25.45 -23.26 -7.27
N LEU A 190 -25.23 -24.40 -6.61
CA LEU A 190 -26.26 -25.23 -5.99
C LEU A 190 -26.48 -24.88 -4.53
N ASP A 191 -25.40 -24.55 -3.83
CA ASP A 191 -25.57 -23.90 -2.55
C ASP A 191 -26.15 -22.53 -2.84
N ARG A 192 -27.29 -22.21 -2.22
CA ARG A 192 -27.90 -20.88 -2.30
C ARG A 192 -27.09 -19.87 -1.47
N ASN A 193 -25.76 -20.06 -1.42
CA ASN A 193 -24.71 -19.52 -0.55
C ASN A 193 -24.28 -18.10 -0.86
N CYS A 194 -25.13 -17.33 -1.53
CA CYS A 194 -24.82 -15.98 -1.98
C CYS A 194 -25.03 -14.94 -0.88
N TYR A 195 -24.70 -15.33 0.35
CA TYR A 195 -24.74 -14.57 1.59
C TYR A 195 -23.44 -14.71 2.39
N TRP A 196 -22.44 -15.45 1.89
CA TRP A 196 -21.18 -15.67 2.58
C TRP A 196 -20.45 -14.35 2.86
N PHE A 197 -20.52 -13.36 1.95
CA PHE A 197 -19.91 -12.05 2.20
C PHE A 197 -20.70 -11.26 3.24
N VAL A 198 -22.04 -11.32 3.19
CA VAL A 198 -22.91 -10.70 4.20
C VAL A 198 -22.64 -11.27 5.57
N TRP A 199 -22.71 -12.59 5.69
CA TRP A 199 -22.51 -13.29 6.94
C TRP A 199 -21.09 -13.08 7.49
N ALA A 200 -20.07 -13.20 6.64
CA ALA A 200 -18.67 -13.00 7.04
C ALA A 200 -18.41 -11.59 7.53
N SER A 201 -18.78 -10.58 6.73
CA SER A 201 -18.57 -9.17 7.07
C SER A 201 -19.35 -8.79 8.32
N THR A 202 -20.61 -9.19 8.39
CA THR A 202 -21.48 -8.87 9.52
C THR A 202 -21.03 -9.55 10.80
N GLY A 203 -20.75 -10.86 10.75
CA GLY A 203 -20.27 -11.60 11.91
C GLY A 203 -18.94 -11.06 12.42
N TYR A 204 -17.99 -10.78 11.51
CA TYR A 204 -16.70 -10.17 11.88
C TYR A 204 -16.89 -8.80 12.54
N PHE A 205 -17.59 -7.87 11.89
CA PHE A 205 -17.72 -6.51 12.41
C PHE A 205 -18.59 -6.45 13.68
N MET A 206 -19.66 -7.24 13.78
CA MET A 206 -20.42 -7.31 15.03
C MET A 206 -19.59 -7.88 16.19
N GLN A 207 -18.68 -8.80 15.93
CA GLN A 207 -17.79 -9.37 16.96
C GLN A 207 -16.66 -8.40 17.36
N GLU A 208 -15.96 -7.81 16.39
CA GLU A 208 -14.78 -6.95 16.66
C GLU A 208 -15.14 -5.50 17.01
N TYR A 209 -16.34 -5.04 16.61
CA TYR A 209 -16.84 -3.68 16.81
C TYR A 209 -18.17 -3.66 17.59
N GLN A 210 -18.37 -4.63 18.50
CA GLN A 210 -19.64 -4.80 19.24
C GLN A 210 -20.17 -3.51 19.89
N ASP A 211 -19.28 -2.68 20.46
CA ASP A 211 -19.65 -1.43 21.14
C ASP A 211 -19.78 -0.22 20.18
N ALA A 212 -19.44 -0.40 18.91
CA ALA A 212 -19.36 0.64 17.89
C ALA A 212 -20.36 0.45 16.75
N VAL A 213 -20.89 -0.76 16.54
CA VAL A 213 -21.93 -1.00 15.54
C VAL A 213 -23.27 -0.54 16.08
N VAL A 214 -23.87 0.45 15.42
CA VAL A 214 -25.21 0.93 15.70
C VAL A 214 -26.22 0.08 14.93
N PRO A 215 -27.19 -0.55 15.60
CA PRO A 215 -28.22 -1.34 14.92
C PRO A 215 -29.07 -0.42 14.04
N VAL A 216 -29.20 -0.77 12.77
CA VAL A 216 -30.13 -0.10 11.85
C VAL A 216 -31.37 -0.97 11.70
N ASN A 217 -32.54 -0.39 11.98
CA ASN A 217 -33.80 -1.09 11.81
C ASN A 217 -34.05 -1.37 10.33
N LEU A 218 -33.80 -2.61 9.92
CA LEU A 218 -34.20 -3.12 8.62
C LEU A 218 -35.54 -3.85 8.74
N PRO A 219 -36.36 -3.88 7.67
CA PRO A 219 -37.51 -4.77 7.63
C PRO A 219 -37.02 -6.20 7.85
N MET A 220 -37.50 -6.83 8.93
CA MET A 220 -37.05 -8.13 9.46
C MET A 220 -37.36 -9.32 8.53
N VAL A 221 -37.94 -9.05 7.36
CA VAL A 221 -38.43 -10.02 6.38
C VAL A 221 -38.26 -9.43 4.99
N VAL A 222 -37.29 -9.97 4.26
CA VAL A 222 -37.18 -9.85 2.80
C VAL A 222 -37.89 -11.07 2.20
N SER A 223 -38.99 -10.83 1.47
CA SER A 223 -39.78 -11.90 0.83
C SER A 223 -39.27 -12.12 -0.58
N MET A 224 -38.51 -13.19 -0.78
CA MET A 224 -37.94 -13.52 -2.10
C MET A 224 -38.98 -14.22 -2.99
N PRO A 225 -39.23 -13.74 -4.22
CA PRO A 225 -40.10 -14.42 -5.17
C PRO A 225 -39.36 -15.60 -5.81
N SER A 226 -39.49 -16.79 -5.23
CA SER A 226 -39.09 -18.04 -5.89
C SER A 226 -40.14 -19.10 -5.61
N GLY A 227 -40.65 -19.77 -6.65
CA GLY A 227 -41.86 -20.61 -6.63
C GLY A 227 -42.18 -21.35 -5.33
N SER A 228 -43.46 -21.30 -4.92
CA SER A 228 -44.10 -21.97 -3.77
C SER A 228 -43.49 -21.81 -2.37
N GLU A 229 -42.22 -21.41 -2.23
CA GLU A 229 -41.53 -21.28 -0.95
C GLU A 229 -41.26 -19.80 -0.63
N VAL A 230 -41.92 -19.28 0.39
CA VAL A 230 -41.56 -17.99 0.99
C VAL A 230 -40.23 -18.19 1.73
N ARG A 231 -39.20 -17.43 1.39
CA ARG A 231 -37.93 -17.42 2.11
C ARG A 231 -37.82 -16.17 2.95
N ARG A 232 -37.17 -16.31 4.10
CA ARG A 232 -36.91 -15.22 5.02
C ARG A 232 -35.40 -15.04 5.18
N LEU A 233 -34.94 -13.83 4.91
CA LEU A 233 -33.58 -13.44 5.24
C LEU A 233 -33.54 -12.74 6.59
N VAL A 234 -32.72 -13.23 7.50
CA VAL A 234 -32.46 -12.59 8.80
C VAL A 234 -30.95 -12.53 8.99
N ARG A 235 -30.37 -11.32 9.02
CA ARG A 235 -28.94 -11.11 9.31
C ARG A 235 -27.99 -11.92 8.41
N GLY A 236 -28.30 -11.98 7.11
CA GLY A 236 -27.52 -12.76 6.14
C GLY A 236 -27.71 -14.28 6.21
N ILE A 237 -28.56 -14.80 7.09
CA ILE A 237 -28.90 -16.22 7.13
C ILE A 237 -30.20 -16.44 6.37
N CYS A 238 -30.12 -17.24 5.30
CA CYS A 238 -31.29 -17.68 4.54
C CYS A 238 -31.91 -18.89 5.23
N TYR A 239 -33.08 -18.71 5.84
CA TYR A 239 -33.84 -19.81 6.41
C TYR A 239 -34.78 -20.38 5.35
N ILE A 240 -34.72 -21.70 5.14
CA ILE A 240 -35.83 -22.45 4.54
C ILE A 240 -36.89 -22.61 5.64
N PHE A 241 -38.18 -22.50 5.31
CA PHE A 241 -39.29 -22.55 6.28
C PHE A 241 -39.37 -23.87 7.08
N ASP A 242 -38.55 -24.88 6.74
CA ASP A 242 -38.40 -26.13 7.48
C ASP A 242 -37.42 -26.07 8.67
N GLY A 243 -36.74 -24.93 8.87
CA GLY A 243 -35.84 -24.71 10.00
C GLY A 243 -34.43 -25.30 9.83
N SER A 244 -34.09 -25.82 8.64
CA SER A 244 -32.73 -26.27 8.36
C SER A 244 -31.78 -25.07 8.09
N GLU A 245 -30.70 -24.97 8.86
CA GLU A 245 -29.60 -24.04 8.57
C GLU A 245 -28.82 -24.52 7.35
N GLN A 246 -28.56 -23.63 6.39
CA GLN A 246 -27.73 -23.96 5.23
C GLN A 246 -26.24 -23.96 5.57
N TYR A 247 -25.51 -24.79 4.83
CA TYR A 247 -24.09 -25.08 4.97
C TYR A 247 -23.21 -23.83 4.89
N GLN A 248 -22.48 -23.53 5.96
CA GLN A 248 -21.39 -22.55 5.96
C GLN A 248 -20.07 -23.28 5.73
N SER A 249 -19.25 -22.80 4.80
CA SER A 249 -17.97 -23.42 4.47
C SER A 249 -16.86 -23.14 5.50
N PHE A 250 -17.04 -22.12 6.36
CA PHE A 250 -16.14 -21.74 7.43
C PHE A 250 -16.89 -21.02 8.55
N SER A 251 -16.32 -20.96 9.75
CA SER A 251 -16.80 -20.24 10.94
C SER A 251 -16.27 -18.80 11.00
N ILE A 252 -16.95 -17.90 11.73
CA ILE A 252 -16.46 -16.52 11.92
C ILE A 252 -15.08 -16.50 12.59
N GLN A 253 -14.80 -17.45 13.48
CA GLN A 253 -13.49 -17.55 14.11
C GLN A 253 -12.38 -17.87 13.11
N GLU A 254 -12.63 -18.79 12.16
CA GLU A 254 -11.66 -19.08 11.08
C GLU A 254 -11.41 -17.86 10.19
N LEU A 255 -12.44 -17.05 9.92
CA LEU A 255 -12.30 -15.78 9.22
C LEU A 255 -11.45 -14.78 9.99
N VAL A 256 -11.73 -14.61 11.29
CA VAL A 256 -10.96 -13.74 12.19
C VAL A 256 -9.49 -14.17 12.21
N ASP A 257 -9.21 -15.46 12.29
CA ASP A 257 -7.84 -15.99 12.30
C ASP A 257 -7.14 -15.78 10.95
N ALA A 258 -7.85 -16.00 9.84
CA ALA A 258 -7.34 -15.72 8.50
C ALA A 258 -7.03 -14.22 8.30
N TYR A 259 -7.93 -13.34 8.73
CA TYR A 259 -7.73 -11.90 8.73
C TYR A 259 -6.52 -11.51 9.57
N ARG A 260 -6.43 -11.96 10.83
CA ARG A 260 -5.32 -11.64 11.75
C ARG A 260 -3.98 -12.11 11.19
N LYS A 261 -3.94 -13.26 10.52
CA LYS A 261 -2.74 -13.75 9.83
C LYS A 261 -2.33 -12.82 8.68
N CYS A 262 -3.29 -12.34 7.88
CA CYS A 262 -3.04 -11.36 6.82
C CYS A 262 -2.55 -10.02 7.40
N ARG A 263 -3.23 -9.50 8.43
CA ARG A 263 -2.86 -8.23 9.08
C ARG A 263 -1.50 -8.30 9.76
N GLY A 264 -1.21 -9.39 10.47
CA GLY A 264 0.09 -9.59 11.13
C GLY A 264 1.25 -9.64 10.13
N LYS A 265 1.06 -10.23 8.94
CA LYS A 265 2.07 -10.18 7.86
C LYS A 265 2.31 -8.76 7.38
N PHE A 266 1.25 -7.98 7.19
CA PHE A 266 1.34 -6.57 6.80
C PHE A 266 2.07 -5.74 7.86
N ASP A 267 1.64 -5.82 9.13
CA ASP A 267 2.24 -5.05 10.22
C ASP A 267 3.74 -5.40 10.38
N SER A 268 4.08 -6.69 10.30
CA SER A 268 5.48 -7.16 10.32
C SER A 268 6.29 -6.59 9.16
N ALA A 269 5.71 -6.53 7.96
CA ALA A 269 6.39 -6.02 6.78
C ALA A 269 6.60 -4.50 6.87
N VAL A 270 5.59 -3.73 7.30
CA VAL A 270 5.70 -2.28 7.55
C VAL A 270 6.79 -1.98 8.58
N ASN A 271 6.82 -2.73 9.69
CA ASN A 271 7.85 -2.55 10.72
C ASN A 271 9.25 -2.85 10.19
N THR A 272 9.38 -3.87 9.34
CA THR A 272 10.66 -4.20 8.67
C THR A 272 11.13 -3.06 7.78
N VAL A 273 10.23 -2.50 6.95
CA VAL A 273 10.57 -1.37 6.08
C VAL A 273 10.96 -0.13 6.90
N LYS A 274 10.22 0.19 7.97
CA LYS A 274 10.56 1.30 8.87
C LYS A 274 11.94 1.12 9.49
N SER A 275 12.24 -0.05 10.05
CA SER A 275 13.54 -0.35 10.64
C SER A 275 14.68 -0.25 9.62
N ASN A 276 14.47 -0.73 8.38
CA ASN A 276 15.45 -0.62 7.30
C ASN A 276 15.70 0.85 6.91
N LEU A 277 14.65 1.68 6.89
CA LEU A 277 14.77 3.10 6.57
C LEU A 277 15.55 3.84 7.67
N GLU A 278 15.22 3.61 8.94
CA GLU A 278 15.96 4.18 10.08
C GLU A 278 17.44 3.77 10.07
N ALA A 279 17.73 2.50 9.77
CA ALA A 279 19.10 2.00 9.65
C ALA A 279 19.86 2.68 8.50
N LYS A 280 19.19 2.89 7.36
CA LYS A 280 19.75 3.60 6.21
C LYS A 280 20.05 5.06 6.53
N GLU A 281 19.11 5.77 7.13
CA GLU A 281 19.28 7.18 7.52
C GLU A 281 20.43 7.36 8.52
N LYS A 282 20.54 6.44 9.49
CA LYS A 282 21.65 6.41 10.43
C LYS A 282 22.99 6.21 9.72
N TYR A 283 23.07 5.23 8.82
CA TYR A 283 24.28 4.97 8.03
C TYR A 283 24.68 6.19 7.17
N GLU A 284 23.72 6.84 6.51
CA GLU A 284 23.98 8.04 5.71
C GLU A 284 24.40 9.25 6.58
N ALA A 285 23.87 9.37 7.81
CA ALA A 285 24.31 10.38 8.77
C ALA A 285 25.76 10.13 9.24
N GLU A 286 26.10 8.88 9.56
CA GLU A 286 27.47 8.48 9.93
C GLU A 286 28.44 8.72 8.77
N GLN A 287 28.06 8.39 7.54
CA GLN A 287 28.88 8.62 6.35
C GLN A 287 29.10 10.12 6.10
N ARG A 288 28.07 10.96 6.28
CA ARG A 288 28.20 12.42 6.17
C ARG A 288 29.13 12.99 7.24
N ALA A 289 29.02 12.53 8.49
CA ALA A 289 29.90 12.95 9.58
C ALA A 289 31.36 12.53 9.33
N HIS A 290 31.57 11.31 8.82
CA HIS A 290 32.89 10.82 8.46
C HIS A 290 33.52 11.64 7.33
N ASN A 291 32.77 11.89 6.26
CA ASN A 291 33.24 12.72 5.13
C ASN A 291 33.55 14.15 5.58
N HIS A 292 32.74 14.74 6.45
CA HIS A 292 33.01 16.06 7.01
C HIS A 292 34.33 16.08 7.81
N THR A 293 34.60 15.03 8.59
CA THR A 293 35.85 14.88 9.35
C THR A 293 37.06 14.76 8.41
N ILE A 294 36.93 14.01 7.31
CA ILE A 294 38.00 13.88 6.31
C ILE A 294 38.32 15.24 5.67
N GLU A 295 37.31 16.01 5.28
CA GLU A 295 37.52 17.33 4.68
C GLU A 295 38.14 18.33 5.68
N GLN A 296 37.76 18.27 6.96
CA GLN A 296 38.41 19.06 8.00
C GLN A 296 39.90 18.73 8.13
N LEU A 297 40.25 17.44 8.23
CA LEU A 297 41.64 16.99 8.31
C LEU A 297 42.45 17.38 7.06
N LYS A 298 41.81 17.38 5.89
CA LYS A 298 42.43 17.81 4.64
C LYS A 298 42.74 19.31 4.66
N HIS A 299 41.78 20.14 5.09
CA HIS A 299 42.01 21.59 5.25
C HIS A 299 43.07 21.91 6.29
N GLU A 300 43.09 21.21 7.42
CA GLU A 300 44.15 21.36 8.44
C GLU A 300 45.52 21.01 7.86
N ARG A 301 45.62 19.91 7.11
CA ARG A 301 46.86 19.51 6.45
C ARG A 301 47.33 20.54 5.43
N GLU A 302 46.42 21.09 4.63
CA GLU A 302 46.73 22.15 3.66
C GLU A 302 47.22 23.43 4.36
N ALA A 303 46.59 23.81 5.47
CA ALA A 303 47.04 24.94 6.29
C ALA A 303 48.44 24.70 6.90
N HIS A 304 48.73 23.49 7.36
CA HIS A 304 50.07 23.12 7.83
C HIS A 304 51.12 23.17 6.72
N ILE A 305 50.79 22.70 5.51
CA ILE A 305 51.70 22.79 4.36
C ILE A 305 51.97 24.25 4.00
N ALA A 306 50.94 25.11 3.95
CA ALA A 306 51.10 26.53 3.68
C ALA A 306 51.98 27.23 4.73
N THR A 307 51.79 26.89 6.01
CA THR A 307 52.61 27.42 7.11
C THR A 307 54.07 26.98 6.99
N ALA A 308 54.31 25.72 6.63
CA ALA A 308 55.67 25.20 6.41
C ALA A 308 56.38 25.90 5.25
N GLN A 309 55.67 26.18 4.14
CA GLN A 309 56.21 26.93 3.01
C GLN A 309 56.53 28.38 3.37
N GLN A 310 55.71 29.03 4.19
CA GLN A 310 56.01 30.36 4.72
C GLN A 310 57.26 30.36 5.60
N LEU A 311 57.40 29.35 6.47
CA LEU A 311 58.59 29.22 7.32
C LEU A 311 59.87 29.05 6.49
N GLU A 312 59.85 28.18 5.47
CA GLU A 312 60.98 27.99 4.55
C GLU A 312 61.36 29.30 3.82
N THR A 313 60.36 30.09 3.42
CA THR A 313 60.58 31.42 2.81
C THR A 313 61.26 32.37 3.80
N VAL A 314 60.78 32.43 5.04
CA VAL A 314 61.38 33.27 6.10
C VAL A 314 62.81 32.81 6.42
N GLU A 315 63.08 31.51 6.49
CA GLU A 315 64.43 30.99 6.70
C GLU A 315 65.40 31.37 5.57
N ALA A 316 64.93 31.34 4.31
CA ALA A 316 65.70 31.78 3.15
C ALA A 316 66.04 33.28 3.23
N GLU A 317 65.07 34.12 3.62
CA GLU A 317 65.29 35.56 3.84
C GLU A 317 66.29 35.83 4.97
N VAL A 318 66.15 35.15 6.12
CA VAL A 318 67.08 35.27 7.25
C VAL A 318 68.50 34.86 6.83
N LYS A 319 68.64 33.78 6.05
CA LYS A 319 69.94 33.35 5.51
C LYS A 319 70.54 34.39 4.56
N HIS A 320 69.72 34.99 3.71
CA HIS A 320 70.13 36.06 2.81
C HIS A 320 70.59 37.31 3.58
N LEU A 321 69.82 37.76 4.57
CA LEU A 321 70.17 38.89 5.45
C LEU A 321 71.47 38.63 6.21
N ARG A 322 71.69 37.41 6.72
CA ARG A 322 72.95 37.01 7.36
C ARG A 322 74.13 37.11 6.40
N ALA A 323 73.98 36.69 5.14
CA ALA A 323 75.02 36.79 4.13
C ALA A 323 75.37 38.25 3.82
N LEU A 324 74.36 39.12 3.65
CA LEU A 324 74.56 40.56 3.47
C LEU A 324 75.26 41.19 4.67
N PHE A 325 74.85 40.84 5.89
CA PHE A 325 75.48 41.34 7.11
C PHE A 325 76.96 40.95 7.20
N MET A 326 77.30 39.69 6.92
CA MET A 326 78.68 39.21 6.92
C MET A 326 79.54 39.91 5.86
N ALA A 327 79.00 40.11 4.65
CA ALA A 327 79.68 40.85 3.59
C ALA A 327 79.96 42.31 4.00
N ASN A 328 78.96 42.99 4.56
CA ASN A 328 79.11 44.36 5.05
C ASN A 328 80.07 44.46 6.24
N ALA A 329 80.03 43.51 7.18
CA ALA A 329 80.94 43.44 8.31
C ALA A 329 82.40 43.29 7.86
N SER A 330 82.68 42.48 6.84
CA SER A 330 84.01 42.36 6.24
C SER A 330 84.49 43.71 5.70
N ILE A 331 83.66 44.41 4.93
CA ILE A 331 83.97 45.73 4.37
C ILE A 331 84.26 46.73 5.49
N GLN A 332 83.42 46.76 6.54
CA GLN A 332 83.61 47.65 7.67
C GLN A 332 84.91 47.34 8.43
N LEU A 333 85.24 46.07 8.63
CA LEU A 333 86.48 45.66 9.28
C LEU A 333 87.70 46.10 8.48
N ASP A 334 87.67 45.94 7.14
CA ASP A 334 88.73 46.38 6.24
C ASP A 334 88.90 47.91 6.28
N CYS A 335 87.79 48.67 6.28
CA CYS A 335 87.83 50.12 6.45
C CYS A 335 88.43 50.54 7.80
N VAL A 336 88.04 49.89 8.90
CA VAL A 336 88.57 50.18 10.24
C VAL A 336 90.06 49.85 10.31
N LEU A 337 90.49 48.70 9.80
CA LEU A 337 91.90 48.32 9.73
C LEU A 337 92.72 49.30 8.88
N PHE A 338 92.19 49.73 7.73
CA PHE A 338 92.83 50.73 6.88
C PHE A 338 93.03 52.07 7.60
N ILE A 339 92.01 52.54 8.32
CA ILE A 339 92.09 53.76 9.15
C ILE A 339 93.15 53.60 10.24
N ILE A 340 93.15 52.48 10.97
CA ILE A 340 94.13 52.20 12.03
C ILE A 340 95.56 52.18 11.47
N MET A 341 95.78 51.53 10.32
CA MET A 341 97.09 51.50 9.66
C MET A 341 97.57 52.91 9.29
N HIS A 342 96.70 53.73 8.69
CA HIS A 342 97.03 55.11 8.33
C HIS A 342 97.37 55.97 9.54
N LEU A 343 96.61 55.85 10.64
CA LEU A 343 96.89 56.55 11.88
C LEU A 343 98.22 56.12 12.51
N THR A 344 98.55 54.82 12.42
CA THR A 344 99.82 54.29 12.94
C THR A 344 101.03 54.81 12.14
N VAL A 345 100.93 54.83 10.80
CA VAL A 345 101.97 55.41 9.93
C VAL A 345 102.16 56.90 10.23
N LEU A 346 101.06 57.64 10.39
CA LEU A 346 101.11 59.06 10.74
C LEU A 346 101.80 59.29 12.10
N HIS A 347 101.56 58.42 13.08
CA HIS A 347 102.19 58.49 14.40
C HIS A 347 103.69 58.19 14.39
N ILE A 348 104.18 57.36 13.46
CA ILE A 348 105.61 57.07 13.30
C ILE A 348 106.36 58.23 12.62
N LEU A 349 105.67 59.01 11.78
CA LEU A 349 106.25 60.11 11.01
C LEU A 349 106.28 61.45 11.78
N LEU A 350 105.51 61.57 12.85
CA LEU A 350 105.49 62.71 13.80
C LEU A 350 106.42 62.42 14.97
#